data_AF-A0AAW6XU09-F1
#
_entry.id   AF-A0AAW6XU09-F1
#
_cell.length_a   1.000
_cell.length_b   1.000
_cell.length_c   1.000
_cell.angle_alpha   90.00
_cell.angle_beta   90.00
_cell.angle_gamma   90.00
#
_symmetry.space_group_name_H-M   'P 1'
#
loop_
_entity.id
_entity.type
_entity.pdbx_description
1 polymer ?
#
loop_
_entity_poly.entity_id
_entity_poly.type
_entity_poly.pdbx_seq_one_letter_code
_entity_poly.pdbx_strand_id
1 'polypeptide(L)'
;TAKGALTQILGAANTKHGFTATSSDTVTRSSARLVRMPIAQALMDAGEDNTFAARWGGEITRDNWHIHHGPMRGANHGVVIRDRKNLTGFESAIDFSTVVTRILP
;
A
#
# COMPACT_ATOMS: atom_id res chain seq x y z
N THR A 1 3.40 9.14 12.08
CA THR A 1 2.52 9.24 10.89
C THR A 1 3.11 8.36 9.80
N ALA A 2 2.31 7.88 8.83
CA ALA A 2 2.84 7.11 7.70
C ALA A 2 3.93 7.90 6.94
N LYS A 3 3.66 9.17 6.62
CA LYS A 3 4.65 10.08 6.01
C LYS A 3 5.97 10.15 6.79
N GLY A 4 5.90 10.30 8.12
CA GLY A 4 7.09 10.39 8.96
C GLY A 4 7.91 9.10 8.96
N ALA A 5 7.25 7.94 8.99
CA ALA A 5 7.92 6.65 8.88
C ALA A 5 8.64 6.49 7.54
N LEU A 6 7.99 6.86 6.42
CA LEU A 6 8.61 6.83 5.10
C LEU A 6 9.86 7.72 5.02
N THR A 7 9.79 8.93 5.57
CA THR A 7 10.94 9.84 5.63
C THR A 7 12.08 9.23 6.46
N GLN A 8 11.78 8.60 7.59
CA GLN A 8 12.79 7.96 8.44
C GLN A 8 13.44 6.75 7.78
N ILE A 9 12.65 5.88 7.13
CA ILE A 9 13.14 4.67 6.45
C ILE A 9 14.10 5.06 5.32
N LEU A 10 13.71 5.99 4.47
CA LEU A 10 14.53 6.47 3.36
C LEU A 10 15.76 7.26 3.85
N GLY A 11 15.64 8.02 4.94
CA GLY A 11 16.77 8.73 5.54
C GLY A 11 17.79 7.83 6.23
N ALA A 12 17.38 6.65 6.69
CA ALA A 12 18.23 5.66 7.35
C ALA A 12 18.91 4.67 6.38
N ALA A 13 18.75 4.86 5.07
CA ALA A 13 19.37 4.04 4.04
C ALA A 13 20.90 4.09 4.13
N ASN A 14 21.56 2.94 4.02
CA ASN A 14 23.03 2.85 4.01
C ASN A 14 23.64 3.46 2.74
N THR A 15 22.90 3.46 1.63
CA THR A 15 23.31 4.03 0.34
C THR A 15 22.52 5.29 0.04
N LYS A 16 23.23 6.35 -0.33
CA LYS A 16 22.61 7.60 -0.78
C LYS A 16 21.77 7.33 -2.04
N HIS A 17 20.55 7.85 -2.09
CA HIS A 17 19.63 7.63 -3.20
C HIS A 17 18.76 8.86 -3.47
N GLY A 18 18.16 8.92 -4.65
CA GLY A 18 17.22 9.98 -5.06
C GLY A 18 15.76 9.71 -4.67
N PHE A 19 15.44 8.60 -4.02
CA PHE A 19 14.06 8.26 -3.69
C PHE A 19 13.44 9.26 -2.72
N THR A 20 12.23 9.70 -3.05
CA THR A 20 11.39 10.56 -2.20
C THR A 20 10.08 9.86 -1.91
N ALA A 21 9.46 10.19 -0.78
CA ALA A 21 8.19 9.58 -0.43
C ALA A 21 7.20 10.56 0.18
N THR A 22 5.92 10.37 -0.16
CA THR A 22 4.79 11.09 0.41
C THR A 22 3.73 10.10 0.87
N SER A 23 2.82 10.59 1.72
CA SER A 23 1.63 9.83 2.03
C SER A 23 0.41 10.71 2.18
N SER A 24 -0.71 10.26 1.62
CA SER A 24 -2.04 10.83 1.83
C SER A 24 -2.76 10.26 3.06
N ASP A 25 -2.22 9.21 3.70
CA ASP A 25 -2.75 8.69 4.95
C ASP A 25 -2.35 9.61 6.13
N THR A 26 -3.34 10.34 6.62
CA THR A 26 -3.19 11.28 7.74
C THR A 26 -3.70 10.71 9.06
N VAL A 27 -4.40 9.57 9.05
CA VAL A 27 -5.16 9.04 10.19
C VAL A 27 -4.38 7.94 10.90
N THR A 28 -3.84 6.97 10.16
CA THR A 28 -3.24 5.77 10.75
C THR A 28 -2.06 6.12 11.67
N ARG A 29 -2.09 5.57 12.90
CA ARG A 29 -1.03 5.71 13.91
C ARG A 29 -0.46 4.34 14.19
N SER A 30 0.81 4.16 13.85
CA SER A 30 1.53 2.91 14.06
C SER A 30 3.01 3.20 14.25
N SER A 31 3.76 2.20 14.67
CA SER A 31 5.21 2.24 14.83
C SER A 31 5.81 0.89 14.44
N ALA A 32 7.04 0.93 13.96
CA ALA A 32 7.78 -0.26 13.53
C ALA A 32 9.23 -0.12 13.96
N ARG A 33 9.82 -1.22 14.45
CA ARG A 33 11.26 -1.29 14.74
C ARG A 33 11.94 -2.09 13.64
N LEU A 34 12.65 -1.39 12.77
CA LEU A 34 13.38 -1.95 11.64
C LEU A 34 14.86 -2.08 12.01
N VAL A 35 15.45 -3.26 11.83
CA VAL A 35 16.87 -3.51 12.13
C VAL A 35 17.51 -4.23 10.96
N ARG A 36 18.49 -3.56 10.30
CA ARG A 36 19.32 -4.16 9.23
C ARG A 36 18.51 -4.89 8.14
N MET A 37 17.43 -4.28 7.68
CA MET A 37 16.61 -4.83 6.60
C MET A 37 16.81 -4.04 5.30
N PRO A 38 16.74 -4.70 4.13
CA PRO A 38 16.69 -4.01 2.85
C PRO A 38 15.49 -3.06 2.78
N ILE A 39 15.65 -1.90 2.13
CA ILE A 39 14.59 -0.88 2.03
C ILE A 39 13.34 -1.44 1.36
N ALA A 40 13.52 -2.28 0.32
CA ALA A 40 12.40 -2.89 -0.38
C ALA A 40 11.56 -3.78 0.55
N GLN A 41 12.21 -4.58 1.40
CA GLN A 41 11.53 -5.40 2.40
C GLN A 41 10.87 -4.53 3.47
N ALA A 42 11.62 -3.59 4.04
CA ALA A 42 11.11 -2.67 5.06
C ALA A 42 9.87 -1.90 4.60
N LEU A 43 9.73 -1.67 3.29
CA LEU A 43 8.63 -0.91 2.72
C LEU A 43 7.46 -1.75 2.22
N MET A 44 7.72 -2.89 1.57
CA MET A 44 6.72 -3.59 0.74
C MET A 44 6.30 -4.96 1.27
N ASP A 45 7.10 -5.56 2.16
CA ASP A 45 6.82 -6.91 2.64
C ASP A 45 5.64 -6.87 3.62
N ALA A 46 4.54 -7.54 3.29
CA ALA A 46 3.35 -7.60 4.14
C ALA A 46 3.31 -8.87 5.01
N GLY A 47 4.28 -9.79 4.85
CA GLY A 47 4.35 -11.04 5.61
C GLY A 47 5.05 -10.89 6.97
N GLU A 48 5.92 -9.89 7.10
CA GLU A 48 6.61 -9.57 8.36
C GLU A 48 5.90 -8.46 9.14
N ASP A 49 5.65 -8.69 10.43
CA ASP A 49 4.90 -7.77 11.29
C ASP A 49 5.58 -6.41 11.48
N ASN A 50 6.88 -6.30 11.25
CA ASN A 50 7.67 -5.12 11.57
C ASN A 50 7.95 -4.22 10.35
N THR A 51 7.22 -4.37 9.26
CA THR A 51 7.41 -3.58 8.03
C THR A 51 6.45 -2.41 7.92
N PHE A 52 6.71 -1.51 6.98
CA PHE A 52 5.81 -0.41 6.68
C PHE A 52 4.45 -0.92 6.15
N ALA A 53 4.46 -1.85 5.20
CA ALA A 53 3.25 -2.40 4.60
C ALA A 53 2.35 -3.10 5.64
N ALA A 54 2.91 -3.90 6.55
CA ALA A 54 2.12 -4.56 7.58
C ALA A 54 1.53 -3.58 8.62
N ARG A 55 2.27 -2.51 8.95
CA ARG A 55 1.93 -1.59 10.05
C ARG A 55 1.00 -0.45 9.67
N TRP A 56 1.13 0.07 8.46
CA TRP A 56 0.30 1.16 7.95
C TRP A 56 -0.69 0.70 6.87
N GLY A 57 -0.53 -0.51 6.33
CA GLY A 57 -1.43 -1.05 5.31
C GLY A 57 -1.40 -0.22 4.04
N GLY A 58 -2.59 -0.05 3.45
CA GLY A 58 -2.79 0.78 2.27
C GLY A 58 -2.07 0.26 1.02
N GLU A 59 -1.86 1.17 0.09
CA GLU A 59 -1.31 0.90 -1.22
C GLU A 59 -0.16 1.85 -1.56
N ILE A 60 0.86 1.31 -2.21
CA ILE A 60 2.06 2.03 -2.61
C ILE A 60 2.08 2.21 -4.13
N THR A 61 2.09 3.46 -4.58
CA THR A 61 2.34 3.84 -5.98
C THR A 61 3.79 4.26 -6.14
N ARG A 62 4.39 3.90 -7.27
CA ARG A 62 5.77 4.23 -7.62
C ARG A 62 5.74 5.00 -8.93
N ASP A 63 6.20 6.24 -8.89
CA ASP A 63 6.42 7.09 -10.05
C ASP A 63 7.91 7.40 -10.15
N ASN A 64 8.63 6.51 -10.85
CA ASN A 64 10.08 6.54 -10.97
C ASN A 64 10.79 6.57 -9.60
N TRP A 65 11.31 7.73 -9.19
CA TRP A 65 11.98 7.93 -7.90
C TRP A 65 11.02 8.39 -6.78
N HIS A 66 9.76 8.67 -7.09
CA HIS A 66 8.78 9.10 -6.11
C HIS A 66 7.88 7.94 -5.68
N ILE A 67 7.74 7.77 -4.37
CA ILE A 67 6.90 6.76 -3.76
C ILE A 67 5.73 7.46 -3.07
N HIS A 68 4.50 7.10 -3.42
CA HIS A 68 3.30 7.62 -2.77
C HIS A 68 2.55 6.50 -2.05
N HIS A 69 2.31 6.67 -0.75
CA HIS A 69 1.46 5.78 0.06
C HIS A 69 0.08 6.40 0.29
N GLY A 70 -0.98 5.66 0.00
CA GLY A 70 -2.35 6.06 0.33
C GLY A 70 -3.20 4.88 0.81
N PRO A 71 -4.31 5.12 1.51
CA PRO A 71 -5.16 4.05 2.05
C PRO A 71 -5.82 3.19 0.95
N MET A 72 -6.10 3.78 -0.22
CA MET A 72 -6.66 3.09 -1.39
C MET A 72 -6.17 3.80 -2.65
N ARG A 73 -5.90 3.05 -3.73
CA ARG A 73 -5.66 3.63 -5.06
C ARG A 73 -6.91 3.59 -5.91
N GLY A 74 -6.92 4.48 -6.90
CA GLY A 74 -8.02 4.65 -7.83
C GLY A 74 -9.00 5.72 -7.36
N ALA A 75 -9.77 6.23 -8.30
CA ALA A 75 -10.84 7.18 -8.07
C ALA A 75 -12.10 6.72 -8.79
N ASN A 76 -13.25 7.17 -8.32
CA ASN A 76 -14.49 6.95 -9.04
C ASN A 76 -14.51 7.87 -10.27
N HIS A 77 -14.26 7.30 -11.44
CA HIS A 77 -14.29 8.03 -12.72
C HIS A 77 -15.68 8.02 -13.39
N GLY A 78 -16.73 7.57 -12.70
CA GLY A 78 -18.10 7.52 -13.23
C GLY A 78 -18.31 6.50 -14.36
N VAL A 79 -17.29 5.69 -14.66
CA VAL A 79 -17.37 4.64 -15.68
C VAL A 79 -18.15 3.46 -15.12
N VAL A 80 -19.17 3.01 -15.85
CA VAL A 80 -19.96 1.83 -15.50
C VAL A 80 -19.81 0.79 -16.60
N ILE A 81 -19.21 -0.34 -16.24
CA ILE A 81 -19.13 -1.52 -17.11
C ILE A 81 -20.43 -2.31 -16.94
N ARG A 82 -21.13 -2.57 -18.05
CA ARG A 82 -22.38 -3.37 -18.08
C ARG A 82 -22.29 -4.40 -19.19
N ASP A 83 -22.81 -5.59 -18.91
CA ASP A 83 -23.04 -6.63 -19.92
C ASP A 83 -23.86 -6.06 -21.10
N ARG A 84 -23.50 -6.46 -22.33
CA ARG A 84 -24.08 -6.02 -23.61
C ARG A 84 -23.99 -4.53 -23.99
N LYS A 85 -23.35 -3.67 -23.19
CA LYS A 85 -23.22 -2.24 -23.54
C LYS A 85 -21.88 -1.87 -24.17
N ASN A 86 -20.76 -2.35 -23.63
CA ASN A 86 -19.40 -1.92 -24.02
C ASN A 86 -18.35 -3.02 -23.75
N LEU A 87 -18.66 -4.27 -24.04
CA LEU A 87 -17.84 -5.39 -23.56
C LEU A 87 -17.61 -6.42 -24.67
N THR A 88 -16.39 -6.41 -25.23
CA THR A 88 -15.96 -7.40 -26.23
C THR A 88 -15.80 -8.79 -25.61
N GLY A 89 -15.52 -8.86 -24.30
CA GLY A 89 -15.48 -10.08 -23.50
C GLY A 89 -15.11 -9.76 -22.03
N PHE A 90 -15.73 -10.46 -21.08
CA PHE A 90 -15.47 -10.33 -19.63
C PHE A 90 -15.37 -11.73 -19.02
N GLU A 91 -14.28 -11.98 -18.29
CA GLU A 91 -14.14 -13.15 -17.44
C GLU A 91 -14.00 -12.66 -15.99
N SER A 92 -14.74 -13.30 -15.08
CA SER A 92 -14.70 -12.99 -13.65
C SER A 92 -14.61 -14.29 -12.87
N ALA A 93 -13.60 -14.36 -12.01
CA ALA A 93 -13.51 -15.38 -10.98
C ALA A 93 -13.92 -14.74 -9.66
N ILE A 94 -14.98 -15.28 -9.04
CA ILE A 94 -15.46 -14.82 -7.74
C ILE A 94 -15.18 -15.95 -6.75
N ASP A 95 -14.34 -15.67 -5.76
CA ASP A 95 -14.04 -16.58 -4.66
C ASP A 95 -14.73 -16.11 -3.38
N PHE A 96 -15.54 -16.98 -2.78
CA PHE A 96 -16.24 -16.73 -1.53
C PHE A 96 -15.58 -17.41 -0.32
N SER A 97 -14.45 -18.11 -0.51
CA SER A 97 -13.77 -18.89 0.54
C SER A 97 -13.33 -18.07 1.76
N THR A 98 -13.12 -16.76 1.59
CA THR A 98 -12.64 -15.83 2.62
C THR A 98 -13.72 -14.88 3.17
N VAL A 99 -14.98 -15.05 2.78
CA VAL A 99 -16.06 -14.15 3.22
C VAL A 99 -16.38 -14.37 4.69
N VAL A 100 -16.21 -13.33 5.50
CA VAL A 100 -16.55 -13.31 6.92
C VAL A 100 -17.76 -12.40 7.13
N THR A 101 -18.80 -12.93 7.78
CA THR A 101 -20.05 -12.19 8.06
C THR A 101 -20.10 -11.58 9.46
N ARG A 102 -19.13 -11.91 10.33
CA ARG A 102 -19.02 -11.38 11.69
C ARG A 102 -17.57 -11.37 12.17
N ILE A 103 -17.12 -10.24 12.71
CA ILE A 103 -15.83 -10.09 13.41
C ILE A 103 -16.14 -9.83 14.89
N LEU A 104 -15.50 -10.58 15.79
CA LEU A 104 -15.58 -10.37 17.24
C LEU A 104 -14.24 -9.80 17.73
N PRO A 105 -14.26 -8.80 18.62
CA PRO A 105 -13.05 -8.20 19.18
C PRO A 105 -12.39 -9.07 20.25
#